data_AF-A0A174KHA5-F1
#
_entry.id   AF-A0A174KHA5-F1
#
_cell.length_a   1.000
_cell.length_b   1.000
_cell.length_c   1.000
_cell.angle_alpha   90.00
_cell.angle_beta   90.00
_cell.angle_gamma   90.00
#
_symmetry.space_group_name_H-M   'P 1'
#
loop_
_entity.id
_entity.type
_entity.pdbx_description
1 polymer ?
#
loop_
_entity_poly.entity_id
_entity_poly.type
_entity_poly.pdbx_seq_one_letter_code
_entity_poly.pdbx_strand_id
1 'polypeptide(L)'
;MKKYVTGSLVAVGTNSIWNDNCEYDSLLDKDVIADFDGKGGTIAQLKPIMSTLMCKLSNDAVKEHDADMRPYSVCRSGSSGIQRYAQTWCGDNYTSWKSLKYNIPAITGMGLSGQPNEGSYGG
;
A
#
# COMPACT_ATOMS: atom_id res chain seq x y z
N MET A 1 -8.18 13.48 5.05
CA MET A 1 -6.99 12.78 4.52
C MET A 1 -6.66 13.18 3.08
N LYS A 2 -7.52 12.91 2.08
CA LYS A 2 -7.23 13.17 0.65
C LYS A 2 -6.75 14.60 0.31
N LYS A 3 -7.41 15.64 0.84
CA LYS A 3 -6.99 17.04 0.64
C LYS A 3 -5.54 17.32 1.05
N TYR A 4 -5.03 16.64 2.10
CA TYR A 4 -3.65 16.79 2.55
C TYR A 4 -2.67 16.14 1.58
N VAL A 5 -2.98 14.94 1.08
CA VAL A 5 -2.17 14.26 0.04
C VAL A 5 -2.11 15.12 -1.23
N THR A 6 -3.25 15.65 -1.68
CA THR A 6 -3.29 16.52 -2.86
C THR A 6 -2.46 17.79 -2.65
N GLY A 7 -2.66 18.51 -1.55
CA GLY A 7 -1.97 19.77 -1.31
C GLY A 7 -0.46 19.63 -1.08
N SER A 8 -0.05 18.58 -0.38
CA SER A 8 1.36 18.42 0.04
C SER A 8 2.22 17.62 -0.94
N LEU A 9 1.62 16.74 -1.76
CA LEU A 9 2.36 15.86 -2.68
C LEU A 9 1.97 16.12 -4.14
N VAL A 10 0.68 16.01 -4.46
CA VAL A 10 0.24 16.02 -5.86
C VAL A 10 0.39 17.40 -6.48
N ALA A 11 -0.06 18.46 -5.79
CA ALA A 11 -0.01 19.83 -6.27
C ALA A 11 1.41 20.39 -6.43
N VAL A 12 2.41 19.76 -5.81
CA VAL A 12 3.84 20.11 -5.97
C VAL A 12 4.53 19.26 -7.04
N GLY A 13 3.77 18.48 -7.83
CA GLY A 13 4.24 17.72 -8.99
C GLY A 13 4.50 16.23 -8.74
N THR A 14 4.15 15.70 -7.56
CA THR A 14 4.34 14.26 -7.27
C THR A 14 3.13 13.45 -7.71
N ASN A 15 3.31 12.60 -8.71
CA ASN A 15 2.26 11.72 -9.23
C ASN A 15 2.40 10.25 -8.80
N SER A 16 3.45 9.96 -8.02
CA SER A 16 3.76 8.62 -7.53
C SER A 16 3.86 8.64 -6.00
N ILE A 17 3.13 7.75 -5.33
CA ILE A 17 3.04 7.76 -3.86
C ILE A 17 3.52 6.44 -3.27
N TRP A 18 4.49 6.51 -2.36
CA TRP A 18 4.93 5.36 -1.59
C TRP A 18 4.20 5.32 -0.24
N ASN A 19 3.32 4.33 -0.10
CA ASN A 19 2.55 4.06 1.12
C ASN A 19 3.32 3.06 1.98
N ASP A 20 4.08 3.58 2.94
CA ASP A 20 4.86 2.80 3.90
C ASP A 20 4.18 2.77 5.28
N ASN A 21 4.56 1.81 6.13
CA ASN A 21 3.95 1.55 7.44
C ASN A 21 2.42 1.38 7.40
N CYS A 22 1.90 0.95 6.25
CA CYS A 22 0.49 0.89 5.91
C CYS A 22 -0.26 -0.31 6.51
N GLU A 23 0.48 -1.23 7.12
CA GLU A 23 -0.01 -2.39 7.87
C GLU A 23 -0.53 -1.97 9.24
N TYR A 24 -0.08 -0.81 9.75
CA TYR A 24 -0.33 -0.37 11.12
C TYR A 24 0.18 -1.40 12.14
N ASP A 25 1.40 -1.90 11.98
CA ASP A 25 1.96 -2.96 12.83
C ASP A 25 1.96 -2.61 14.31
N SER A 26 2.10 -1.32 14.65
CA SER A 26 2.04 -0.86 16.04
C SER A 26 0.63 -0.88 16.66
N LEU A 27 -0.43 -1.03 15.87
CA LEU A 27 -1.81 -1.18 16.36
C LEU A 27 -2.08 -2.66 16.68
N LEU A 28 -1.78 -3.03 17.92
CA LEU A 28 -1.91 -4.40 18.43
C LEU A 28 -3.23 -4.65 19.17
N ASP A 29 -3.78 -3.61 19.79
CA ASP A 29 -5.08 -3.69 20.45
C ASP A 29 -6.19 -3.82 19.40
N LYS A 30 -6.86 -4.96 19.45
CA LYS A 30 -7.87 -5.39 18.48
C LYS A 30 -9.19 -4.65 18.66
N ASP A 31 -9.43 -4.07 19.83
CA ASP A 31 -10.68 -3.41 20.19
C ASP A 31 -10.64 -1.90 19.91
N VAL A 32 -9.50 -1.38 19.48
CA VAL A 32 -9.37 0.00 18.98
C VAL A 32 -10.36 0.23 17.85
N ILE A 33 -11.10 1.33 17.94
CA ILE A 33 -12.12 1.71 16.97
C ILE A 33 -11.51 2.61 15.89
N ALA A 34 -11.83 2.30 14.64
CA ALA A 34 -11.60 3.17 13.49
C ALA A 34 -12.94 3.74 12.99
N ASP A 35 -12.92 5.01 12.58
CA ASP A 35 -14.12 5.73 12.12
C ASP A 35 -14.78 5.09 10.88
N PHE A 36 -13.96 4.65 9.91
CA PHE A 36 -14.39 4.00 8.67
C PHE A 36 -15.52 4.74 7.94
N ASP A 37 -15.31 6.03 7.67
CA ASP A 37 -16.28 6.94 7.05
C ASP A 37 -17.62 6.96 7.82
N GLY A 38 -17.53 7.07 9.15
CA GLY A 38 -18.65 7.11 10.09
C GLY A 38 -19.37 5.78 10.33
N LYS A 39 -18.94 4.67 9.71
CA LYS A 39 -19.55 3.34 9.92
C LYS A 39 -19.06 2.66 11.19
N GLY A 40 -17.90 3.06 11.69
CA GLY A 40 -17.22 2.40 12.79
C GLY A 40 -16.70 1.01 12.40
N GLY A 41 -15.80 0.50 13.23
CA GLY A 41 -15.32 -0.86 13.15
C GLY A 41 -14.07 -1.01 13.98
N THR A 42 -13.78 -2.24 14.41
CA THR A 42 -12.56 -2.49 15.18
C THR A 42 -11.37 -2.64 14.24
N ILE A 43 -10.16 -2.36 14.74
CA ILE A 43 -8.91 -2.64 14.02
C ILE A 43 -8.85 -4.13 13.63
N ALA A 44 -9.37 -5.04 14.45
CA ALA A 44 -9.44 -6.46 14.09
C ALA A 44 -10.24 -6.73 12.81
N GLN A 45 -11.31 -5.96 12.56
CA GLN A 45 -12.14 -6.09 11.37
C GLN A 45 -11.53 -5.40 10.15
N LEU A 46 -10.90 -4.25 10.35
CA LEU A 46 -10.57 -3.32 9.26
C LEU A 46 -9.10 -3.34 8.84
N LYS A 47 -8.17 -3.67 9.75
CA LYS A 47 -6.72 -3.68 9.47
C LYS A 47 -6.33 -4.40 8.18
N PRO A 48 -6.91 -5.59 7.85
CA PRO A 48 -6.55 -6.30 6.62
C PRO A 48 -6.78 -5.53 5.33
N ILE A 49 -7.70 -4.54 5.30
CA ILE A 49 -8.06 -3.80 4.07
C ILE A 49 -7.51 -2.37 4.06
N MET A 50 -6.98 -1.86 5.18
CA MET A 50 -6.60 -0.46 5.30
C MET A 50 -5.47 -0.05 4.36
N SER A 51 -4.47 -0.90 4.11
CA SER A 51 -3.38 -0.64 3.17
C SER A 51 -3.89 -0.47 1.74
N THR A 52 -4.82 -1.32 1.31
CA THR A 52 -5.49 -1.21 0.00
C THR A 52 -6.31 0.07 -0.12
N LEU A 53 -7.06 0.44 0.93
CA LEU A 53 -7.83 1.68 0.95
C LEU A 53 -6.93 2.92 0.90
N MET A 54 -5.77 2.88 1.57
CA MET A 54 -4.76 3.93 1.50
C MET A 54 -4.26 4.13 0.06
N CYS A 55 -3.91 3.06 -0.64
CA CYS A 55 -3.48 3.13 -2.04
C CYS A 55 -4.58 3.62 -2.98
N LYS A 56 -5.82 3.18 -2.75
CA LYS A 56 -6.97 3.67 -3.51
C LYS A 56 -7.12 5.18 -3.34
N LEU A 57 -7.04 5.69 -2.10
CA LEU A 57 -7.14 7.12 -1.80
C LEU A 57 -6.02 7.92 -2.48
N SER A 58 -4.79 7.40 -2.46
CA SER A 58 -3.63 8.02 -3.13
C SER A 58 -3.84 8.12 -4.64
N ASN A 59 -4.34 7.06 -5.28
CA ASN A 59 -4.62 7.06 -6.72
C ASN A 59 -5.80 7.97 -7.10
N ASP A 60 -6.85 7.99 -6.28
CA ASP A 60 -7.99 8.88 -6.47
C ASP A 60 -7.54 10.35 -6.37
N ALA A 61 -6.63 10.68 -5.43
CA ALA A 61 -6.10 12.03 -5.27
C ALA A 61 -5.35 12.54 -6.52
N VAL A 62 -4.55 11.67 -7.16
CA VAL A 62 -3.84 11.99 -8.40
C VAL A 62 -4.82 12.18 -9.56
N LYS A 63 -5.75 11.24 -9.74
CA LYS A 63 -6.74 11.29 -10.84
C LYS A 63 -7.71 12.47 -10.74
N GLU A 64 -8.08 12.86 -9.53
CA GLU A 64 -8.93 14.05 -9.30
C GLU A 64 -8.18 15.36 -9.55
N HIS A 65 -6.85 15.36 -9.37
CA HIS A 65 -6.01 16.52 -9.67
C HIS A 65 -5.75 16.65 -11.18
N ASP A 66 -5.48 15.53 -11.85
CA ASP A 66 -5.25 15.44 -13.28
C ASP A 66 -5.83 14.12 -13.82
N ALA A 67 -6.89 14.22 -14.62
CA ALA A 67 -7.62 13.07 -15.16
C ALA A 67 -6.83 12.30 -16.23
N ASP A 68 -5.87 12.95 -16.90
CA ASP A 68 -5.02 12.33 -17.94
C ASP A 68 -3.79 11.64 -17.32
N MET A 69 -3.53 11.88 -16.03
CA MET A 69 -2.39 11.31 -15.33
C MET A 69 -2.66 9.87 -14.88
N ARG A 70 -1.72 8.98 -15.18
CA ARG A 70 -1.73 7.61 -14.65
C ARG A 70 -1.13 7.60 -13.24
N PRO A 71 -1.90 7.31 -12.18
CA PRO A 71 -1.34 7.19 -10.84
C PRO A 71 -0.47 5.94 -10.74
N TYR A 72 0.58 6.05 -9.93
CA TYR A 72 1.44 4.93 -9.58
C TYR A 72 1.68 4.94 -8.06
N SER A 73 1.32 3.86 -7.38
CA SER A 73 1.56 3.72 -5.95
C SER A 73 2.44 2.51 -5.67
N VAL A 74 3.35 2.64 -4.71
CA VAL A 74 4.08 1.53 -4.10
C VAL A 74 3.54 1.32 -2.70
N CYS A 75 3.32 0.08 -2.28
CA CYS A 75 2.79 -0.23 -0.97
C CYS A 75 3.50 -1.42 -0.34
N ARG A 76 3.76 -1.37 0.97
CA ARG A 76 4.39 -2.48 1.68
C ARG A 76 3.42 -3.64 1.94
N SER A 77 2.13 -3.37 2.01
CA SER A 77 1.08 -4.37 2.24
C SER A 77 -0.13 -4.16 1.35
N GLY A 78 -0.93 -5.20 1.20
CA GLY A 78 -2.16 -5.16 0.43
C GLY A 78 -3.07 -6.33 0.75
N SER A 79 -4.36 -6.10 0.54
CA SER A 79 -5.38 -7.14 0.51
C SER A 79 -5.65 -7.58 -0.93
N SER A 80 -6.51 -8.60 -1.10
CA SER A 80 -7.07 -8.91 -2.41
C SER A 80 -7.63 -7.65 -3.09
N GLY A 81 -7.24 -7.42 -4.34
CA GLY A 81 -7.59 -6.23 -5.12
C GLY A 81 -6.51 -5.14 -5.15
N ILE A 82 -5.44 -5.25 -4.37
CA ILE A 82 -4.33 -4.28 -4.35
C ILE A 82 -3.70 -4.07 -5.74
N GLN A 83 -3.69 -5.08 -6.61
CA GLN A 83 -3.16 -5.01 -7.98
C GLN A 83 -3.81 -3.93 -8.85
N ARG A 84 -5.01 -3.45 -8.47
CA ARG A 84 -5.70 -2.34 -9.14
C ARG A 84 -5.12 -0.98 -8.79
N TYR A 85 -4.37 -0.89 -7.69
CA TYR A 85 -3.97 0.37 -7.09
C TYR A 85 -2.45 0.50 -6.92
N ALA A 86 -1.73 -0.57 -6.61
CA ALA A 86 -0.32 -0.46 -6.26
C ALA A 86 0.53 -1.64 -6.73
N GLN A 87 1.81 -1.33 -6.97
CA GLN A 87 2.88 -2.30 -6.84
C GLN A 87 3.13 -2.58 -5.36
N THR A 88 3.40 -3.83 -5.01
CA THR A 88 3.82 -4.20 -3.66
C THR A 88 5.30 -4.55 -3.60
N TRP A 89 5.87 -4.53 -2.40
CA TRP A 89 7.25 -4.96 -2.19
C TRP A 89 7.37 -5.76 -0.89
N CYS A 90 8.36 -6.66 -0.85
CA CYS A 90 8.53 -7.66 0.22
C CYS A 90 8.87 -7.11 1.62
N GLY A 91 8.91 -5.79 1.78
CA GLY A 91 9.30 -5.15 3.04
C GLY A 91 10.80 -5.22 3.33
N ASP A 92 11.16 -4.73 4.51
CA ASP A 92 12.54 -4.58 4.93
C ASP A 92 13.26 -5.94 4.94
N ASN A 93 14.33 -6.05 4.15
CA ASN A 93 15.17 -7.23 4.08
C ASN A 93 16.64 -6.89 4.40
N TYR A 94 17.46 -7.91 4.63
CA TYR A 94 18.88 -7.74 4.88
C TYR A 94 19.68 -7.81 3.59
N THR A 95 20.79 -7.07 3.54
CA THR A 95 21.85 -7.22 2.53
C THR A 95 22.55 -8.57 2.67
N SER A 96 21.91 -9.61 2.15
CA SER A 96 22.41 -10.98 2.26
C SER A 96 21.89 -11.88 1.13
N TRP A 97 22.72 -12.86 0.76
CA TRP A 97 22.34 -13.93 -0.16
C TRP A 97 21.13 -14.75 0.35
N LYS A 98 20.99 -14.85 1.67
CA LYS A 98 19.85 -15.52 2.29
C LYS A 98 18.55 -14.78 1.99
N SER A 99 18.50 -13.47 2.20
CA SER A 99 17.33 -12.65 1.87
C SER A 99 17.01 -12.71 0.38
N LEU A 100 18.00 -12.56 -0.50
CA LEU A 100 17.82 -12.68 -1.94
C LEU A 100 17.20 -14.02 -2.36
N LYS A 101 17.67 -15.13 -1.77
CA LYS A 101 17.12 -16.47 -2.02
C LYS A 101 15.63 -16.56 -1.67
N TYR A 102 15.19 -15.92 -0.59
CA TYR A 102 13.79 -15.97 -0.14
C TYR A 102 12.88 -14.96 -0.85
N ASN A 103 13.43 -13.88 -1.42
CA ASN A 103 12.66 -12.96 -2.25
C ASN A 103 12.06 -13.67 -3.49
N ILE A 104 12.79 -14.59 -4.11
CA ILE A 104 12.35 -15.31 -5.33
C ILE A 104 11.00 -16.04 -5.12
N PRO A 105 10.87 -16.97 -4.14
CA PRO A 105 9.61 -17.65 -3.91
C PRO A 105 8.51 -16.70 -3.38
N ALA A 106 8.85 -15.66 -2.63
CA ALA A 106 7.88 -14.66 -2.18
C ALA A 106 7.23 -13.92 -3.36
N ILE A 107 8.05 -13.36 -4.25
CA ILE A 107 7.59 -12.68 -5.48
C ILE A 107 6.78 -13.64 -6.35
N THR A 108 7.23 -14.89 -6.49
CA THR A 108 6.51 -15.92 -7.26
C THR A 108 5.13 -16.20 -6.64
N GLY A 109 5.04 -16.34 -5.32
CA GLY A 109 3.79 -16.55 -4.59
C GLY A 109 2.80 -15.41 -4.74
N MET A 110 3.28 -14.16 -4.72
CA MET A 110 2.45 -12.98 -4.96
C MET A 110 1.91 -12.94 -6.39
N GLY A 111 2.76 -13.25 -7.38
CA GLY A 111 2.35 -13.38 -8.78
C GLY A 111 1.24 -14.41 -8.97
N LEU A 112 1.39 -15.59 -8.37
CA LEU A 112 0.37 -16.66 -8.39
C LEU A 112 -0.91 -16.28 -7.64
N SER A 113 -0.83 -15.36 -6.67
CA SER A 113 -1.97 -14.83 -5.92
C SER A 113 -2.71 -13.71 -6.65
N GLY A 114 -2.31 -13.38 -7.88
CA GLY A 114 -2.93 -12.32 -8.68
C GLY A 114 -2.37 -10.92 -8.43
N GLN A 115 -1.19 -10.82 -7.78
CA GLN A 115 -0.42 -9.59 -7.64
C GLN A 115 0.85 -9.68 -8.50
N PRO A 116 0.78 -9.34 -9.80
CA PRO A 116 1.90 -9.52 -10.73
C PRO A 116 2.98 -8.45 -10.58
N ASN A 117 2.68 -7.33 -9.93
CA ASN A 117 3.62 -6.24 -9.72
C ASN A 117 4.13 -6.25 -8.28
N GLU A 118 5.14 -7.10 -8.04
CA GLU A 118 5.79 -7.35 -6.75
C GLU A 118 7.30 -7.24 -6.91
N GLY A 119 7.99 -6.71 -5.90
CA GLY A 119 9.45 -6.58 -5.92
C GLY A 119 10.08 -6.68 -4.53
N SER A 120 11.40 -6.53 -4.47
CA SER A 120 12.15 -6.50 -3.21
C SER A 120 13.42 -5.68 -3.38
N TYR A 121 14.01 -5.19 -2.30
CA TYR A 121 15.34 -4.56 -2.37
C TYR A 121 16.39 -5.58 -2.83
N GLY A 122 17.30 -5.11 -3.70
CA GLY A 122 18.27 -5.97 -4.40
C GLY A 122 19.51 -6.36 -3.61
N GLY A 123 19.73 -5.77 -2.43
CA GLY A 123 20.94 -5.97 -1.63
C GLY A 123 21.04 -4.90 -0.57
#